data_AF-A0A7S0T7Q6-F1
#
_entry.id   AF-A0A7S0T7Q6-F1
#
_cell.length_a   1.000
_cell.length_b   1.000
_cell.length_c   1.000
_cell.angle_alpha   90.00
_cell.angle_beta   90.00
_cell.angle_gamma   90.00
#
_symmetry.space_group_name_H-M   'P 1'
#
loop_
_entity.id
_entity.type
_entity.pdbx_description
1 polymer ?
#
loop_
_entity_poly.entity_id
_entity_poly.type
_entity_poly.pdbx_seq_one_letter_code
_entity_poly.pdbx_strand_id
1 'polypeptide(L)'
;INLDVTLSSMHCKQVSLDVMDVSGDARLDVEASVRKQRVGSNGQIIVDSAEDARGSGVVKREPLPEGYCGDCYGAGFEGECCNDCQTLRRVYHRRGWQLPDLRNVEQCQRDVNDAEMMNFAREGCHIKGYLNVNKVAGNFHIAPGKSVESRGNHIHDLSAFDGLESFNFSHTIHSISFGDEFPGVVNPLDGVSRVMNASAGVYQYRMNVVP
;
A
#
# COMPACT_ATOMS: atom_id res chain seq x y z
N ILE A 1 -8.32 -17.49 -4.78
CA ILE A 1 -6.84 -17.44 -4.88
C ILE A 1 -6.31 -17.37 -3.47
N ASN A 2 -5.44 -18.28 -3.05
CA ASN A 2 -4.76 -18.20 -1.77
C ASN A 2 -3.36 -17.61 -2.00
N LEU A 3 -2.92 -16.71 -1.12
CA LEU A 3 -1.62 -16.08 -1.23
C LEU A 3 -0.90 -16.04 0.12
N ASP A 4 0.41 -16.27 0.06
CA ASP A 4 1.35 -16.11 1.15
C ASP A 4 2.65 -15.54 0.56
N VAL A 5 2.87 -14.24 0.76
CA VAL A 5 3.96 -13.47 0.13
C VAL A 5 4.61 -12.57 1.17
N THR A 6 5.94 -12.53 1.20
CA THR A 6 6.70 -11.54 1.97
C THR A 6 7.38 -10.55 1.04
N LEU A 7 7.14 -9.26 1.23
CA LEU A 7 7.98 -8.19 0.72
C LEU A 7 9.08 -7.90 1.73
N SER A 8 10.34 -7.89 1.30
CA SER A 8 11.49 -7.77 2.22
C SER A 8 11.87 -6.34 2.57
N SER A 9 11.38 -5.35 1.81
CA SER A 9 11.83 -3.95 1.92
C SER A 9 10.70 -2.94 1.70
N MET A 10 9.47 -3.37 1.95
CA MET A 10 8.27 -2.53 1.87
C MET A 10 7.46 -2.71 3.16
N HIS A 11 7.19 -1.61 3.85
CA HIS A 11 6.38 -1.62 5.05
C HIS A 11 4.90 -1.87 4.70
N CYS A 12 4.14 -2.53 5.58
CA CYS A 12 2.76 -2.92 5.28
C CYS A 12 1.80 -1.75 5.00
N LYS A 13 2.08 -0.57 5.54
CA LYS A 13 1.30 0.66 5.25
C LYS A 13 1.66 1.30 3.91
N GLN A 14 2.78 0.91 3.30
CA GLN A 14 3.20 1.44 2.01
C GLN A 14 2.56 0.70 0.84
N VAL A 15 1.95 -0.47 1.08
CA VAL A 15 1.46 -1.34 0.01
C VAL A 15 -0.03 -1.62 0.10
N SER A 16 -0.70 -1.53 -1.03
CA SER A 16 -2.07 -2.00 -1.24
C SER A 16 -2.07 -3.31 -2.01
N LEU A 17 -3.11 -4.11 -1.82
CA LEU A 17 -3.38 -5.32 -2.59
C LEU A 17 -4.72 -5.16 -3.31
N ASP A 18 -4.66 -5.12 -4.63
CA ASP A 18 -5.83 -4.88 -5.47
C ASP A 18 -6.14 -6.09 -6.34
N VAL A 19 -7.40 -6.23 -6.72
CA VAL A 19 -7.89 -7.23 -7.65
C VAL A 19 -8.70 -6.55 -8.74
N MET A 20 -8.48 -6.93 -9.99
CA MET A 20 -9.23 -6.44 -11.15
C MET A 20 -9.48 -7.56 -12.15
N ASP A 21 -10.66 -7.58 -12.77
CA ASP A 21 -10.99 -8.54 -13.81
C ASP A 21 -11.56 -7.92 -15.09
N VAL A 22 -11.65 -8.71 -16.17
CA VAL A 22 -12.14 -8.25 -17.48
C VAL A 22 -13.64 -7.91 -17.50
N SER A 23 -14.39 -8.24 -16.45
CA SER A 23 -15.80 -7.85 -16.32
C SER A 23 -15.97 -6.44 -15.74
N GLY A 24 -14.88 -5.84 -15.27
CA GLY A 24 -14.88 -4.55 -14.60
C GLY A 24 -15.07 -4.63 -13.08
N ASP A 25 -15.07 -5.84 -12.48
CA ASP A 25 -15.00 -5.97 -11.02
C ASP A 25 -13.61 -5.51 -10.56
N ALA A 26 -13.59 -4.54 -9.66
CA ALA A 26 -12.39 -4.01 -9.05
C ALA A 26 -12.57 -3.96 -7.54
N ARG A 27 -11.60 -4.52 -6.81
CA ARG A 27 -11.56 -4.47 -5.35
C ARG A 27 -10.21 -3.93 -4.93
N LEU A 28 -10.26 -2.73 -4.37
CA LEU A 28 -9.10 -1.97 -3.96
C LEU A 28 -8.78 -2.23 -2.49
N ASP A 29 -7.49 -2.33 -2.19
CA ASP A 29 -6.93 -2.53 -0.85
C ASP A 29 -7.70 -3.59 -0.02
N VAL A 30 -7.66 -4.84 -0.51
CA VAL A 30 -8.38 -5.95 0.10
C VAL A 30 -7.80 -6.26 1.49
N GLU A 31 -8.53 -5.88 2.54
CA GLU A 31 -8.16 -6.15 3.95
C GLU A 31 -9.00 -7.25 4.62
N ALA A 32 -10.27 -7.43 4.21
CA ALA A 32 -11.21 -8.30 4.91
C ALA A 32 -10.80 -9.79 4.94
N SER A 33 -10.09 -10.24 3.90
CA SER A 33 -9.66 -11.64 3.74
C SER A 33 -8.13 -11.79 3.69
N VAL A 34 -7.38 -10.72 3.95
CA VAL A 34 -5.93 -10.67 3.84
C VAL A 34 -5.35 -9.96 5.06
N ARG A 35 -4.39 -10.60 5.70
CA ARG A 35 -3.64 -10.02 6.81
C ARG A 35 -2.27 -9.56 6.34
N LYS A 36 -1.93 -8.31 6.64
CA LYS A 36 -0.60 -7.72 6.47
C LYS A 36 0.09 -7.69 7.85
N GLN A 37 1.29 -8.25 7.97
CA GLN A 37 2.08 -8.23 9.21
C GLN A 37 3.49 -7.69 8.95
N ARG A 38 3.98 -6.85 9.85
CA ARG A 38 5.33 -6.30 9.76
C ARG A 38 6.36 -7.42 9.92
N VAL A 39 7.44 -7.32 9.17
CA VAL A 39 8.56 -8.27 9.18
C VAL A 39 9.84 -7.50 9.45
N GLY A 40 10.65 -7.97 10.39
CA GLY A 40 11.96 -7.40 10.63
C GLY A 40 12.94 -7.71 9.49
N SER A 41 14.08 -7.04 9.49
CA SER A 41 15.17 -7.28 8.52
C SER A 41 15.72 -8.71 8.54
N ASN A 42 15.48 -9.46 9.62
CA ASN A 42 15.83 -10.87 9.78
C ASN A 42 14.77 -11.85 9.25
N GLY A 43 13.69 -11.36 8.64
CA GLY A 43 12.58 -12.18 8.14
C GLY A 43 11.60 -12.67 9.21
N GLN A 44 11.76 -12.24 10.47
CA GLN A 44 10.84 -12.62 11.55
C GLN A 44 9.64 -11.68 11.58
N ILE A 45 8.46 -12.24 11.86
CA ILE A 45 7.25 -11.45 12.09
C ILE A 45 7.46 -10.60 13.35
N ILE A 46 7.26 -9.30 13.20
CA ILE A 46 7.17 -8.37 14.33
C ILE A 46 5.76 -8.56 14.90
N VAL A 47 5.68 -9.18 16.07
CA VAL A 47 4.42 -9.33 16.79
C VAL A 47 4.12 -8.01 17.46
N ASP A 48 3.25 -7.23 16.83
CA ASP A 48 2.67 -6.04 17.43
C ASP A 48 2.04 -6.45 18.78
N SER A 49 2.59 -5.95 19.89
CA SER A 49 2.04 -6.13 21.24
C SER A 49 0.61 -5.56 21.32
N ALA A 50 -0.20 -5.87 22.33
CA ALA A 50 -1.54 -5.26 22.46
C ALA A 50 -1.51 -3.71 22.55
N GLU A 51 -0.35 -3.13 22.86
CA GLU A 51 -0.06 -1.70 22.76
C GLU A 51 0.19 -1.26 21.31
N ASP A 52 0.84 -2.10 20.49
CA ASP A 52 1.02 -1.93 19.04
C ASP A 52 -0.23 -2.31 18.21
N ALA A 53 -1.15 -3.14 18.71
CA ALA A 53 -2.44 -3.41 18.06
C ALA A 53 -3.42 -2.24 18.24
N ARG A 54 -3.28 -1.48 19.34
CA ARG A 54 -3.80 -0.10 19.47
C ARG A 54 -2.90 0.94 18.82
N GLY A 55 -1.71 0.52 18.42
CA GLY A 55 -0.63 1.26 17.78
C GLY A 55 -0.39 0.81 16.33
N SER A 56 -1.45 0.46 15.58
CA SER A 56 -1.48 0.82 14.16
C SER A 56 -1.08 2.28 14.17
N GLY A 57 0.16 2.64 13.83
CA GLY A 57 0.77 3.96 14.07
C GLY A 57 -0.16 5.12 13.73
N VAL A 58 -1.06 5.36 14.64
CA VAL A 58 -2.02 6.41 14.82
C VAL A 58 -1.68 6.71 16.26
N VAL A 59 -0.52 7.34 16.47
CA VAL A 59 -0.41 8.30 17.57
C VAL A 59 -1.75 9.03 17.53
N LYS A 60 -2.64 8.82 18.51
CA LYS A 60 -3.99 9.40 18.45
C LYS A 60 -3.79 10.85 18.06
N ARG A 61 -4.28 11.24 16.88
CA ARG A 61 -4.03 12.59 16.36
C ARG A 61 -4.51 13.51 17.46
N GLU A 62 -3.60 14.29 18.01
CA GLU A 62 -4.02 15.33 18.93
C GLU A 62 -5.09 16.11 18.19
N PRO A 63 -6.27 16.28 18.79
CA PRO A 63 -7.34 16.98 18.11
C PRO A 63 -6.82 18.36 17.75
N LEU A 64 -7.06 18.74 16.49
CA LEU A 64 -6.69 20.07 16.02
C LEU A 64 -7.35 21.12 16.95
N PRO A 65 -6.68 22.25 17.22
CA PRO A 65 -7.25 23.31 18.03
C PRO A 65 -8.63 23.74 17.52
N GLU A 66 -9.51 24.14 18.43
CA GLU A 66 -10.83 24.67 18.06
C GLU A 66 -10.67 25.90 17.15
N GLY A 67 -11.33 25.88 15.97
CA GLY A 67 -11.20 26.94 14.97
C GLY A 67 -9.96 26.86 14.08
N TYR A 68 -9.15 25.80 14.16
CA TYR A 68 -8.03 25.60 13.25
C TYR A 68 -8.49 25.49 11.79
N CYS A 69 -7.90 26.34 10.95
CA CYS A 69 -8.09 26.39 9.52
C CYS A 69 -6.70 26.43 8.87
N GLY A 70 -6.21 25.28 8.44
CA GLY A 70 -4.89 25.17 7.84
C GLY A 70 -4.83 25.77 6.44
N ASP A 71 -3.68 26.31 6.07
CA ASP A 71 -3.48 26.98 4.78
C ASP A 71 -3.46 25.96 3.63
N CYS A 72 -4.17 26.27 2.55
CA CYS A 72 -4.13 25.52 1.30
C CYS A 72 -3.04 26.01 0.34
N TYR A 73 -2.15 26.91 0.77
CA TYR A 73 -1.01 27.46 0.03
C TYR A 73 -1.43 28.04 -1.33
N GLY A 74 -2.57 28.74 -1.35
CA GLY A 74 -3.13 29.39 -2.55
C GLY A 74 -3.93 28.47 -3.48
N ALA A 75 -3.95 27.16 -3.25
CA ALA A 75 -4.75 26.23 -4.04
C ALA A 75 -6.24 26.19 -3.61
N GLY A 76 -6.55 26.63 -2.39
CA GLY A 76 -7.92 26.70 -1.86
C GLY A 76 -8.77 27.81 -2.48
N PHE A 77 -10.09 27.70 -2.34
CA PHE A 77 -11.02 28.81 -2.53
C PHE A 77 -11.14 29.66 -1.25
N GLU A 78 -11.80 30.81 -1.35
CA GLU A 78 -12.04 31.68 -0.19
C GLU A 78 -12.82 30.92 0.91
N GLY A 79 -12.24 30.88 2.11
CA GLY A 79 -12.79 30.13 3.25
C GLY A 79 -12.54 28.62 3.24
N GLU A 80 -11.81 28.07 2.26
CA GLU A 80 -11.45 26.65 2.22
C GLU A 80 -10.21 26.36 3.09
N CYS A 81 -10.37 25.51 4.11
CA CYS A 81 -9.30 25.11 5.01
C CYS A 81 -8.70 23.76 4.61
N CYS A 82 -7.38 23.66 4.62
CA CYS A 82 -6.64 22.41 4.45
C CYS A 82 -6.14 21.96 5.81
N ASN A 83 -6.95 21.17 6.52
CA ASN A 83 -6.67 20.80 7.91
C ASN A 83 -5.81 19.53 8.06
N ASP A 84 -5.59 18.82 6.97
CA ASP A 84 -4.80 17.60 6.93
C ASP A 84 -4.13 17.45 5.55
N CYS A 85 -3.07 16.66 5.49
CA CYS A 85 -2.30 16.45 4.26
C CYS A 85 -3.17 15.91 3.11
N GLN A 86 -4.14 15.05 3.39
CA GLN A 86 -5.02 14.46 2.38
C GLN A 86 -5.95 15.51 1.76
N THR A 87 -6.47 16.43 2.58
CA THR A 87 -7.28 17.56 2.13
C THR A 87 -6.46 18.50 1.27
N LEU A 88 -5.24 18.85 1.69
CA LEU A 88 -4.33 19.67 0.89
C LEU A 88 -4.06 19.04 -0.49
N ARG A 89 -3.68 17.76 -0.52
CA ARG A 89 -3.41 17.01 -1.76
C ARG A 89 -4.59 17.04 -2.72
N ARG A 90 -5.79 16.80 -2.19
CA ARG A 90 -7.04 16.81 -2.95
C ARG A 90 -7.35 18.18 -3.55
N VAL A 91 -7.11 19.26 -2.81
CA VAL A 91 -7.30 20.63 -3.30
C VAL A 91 -6.34 20.94 -4.45
N TYR A 92 -5.05 20.59 -4.30
CA TYR A 92 -4.04 20.73 -5.36
C TYR A 92 -4.35 19.90 -6.60
N HIS A 93 -4.71 18.63 -6.41
CA HIS A 93 -5.11 17.73 -7.50
C HIS A 93 -6.35 18.28 -8.25
N ARG A 94 -7.36 18.79 -7.52
CA ARG A 94 -8.55 19.40 -8.13
C ARG A 94 -8.21 20.66 -8.93
N ARG A 95 -7.25 21.46 -8.47
CA ARG A 95 -6.71 22.63 -9.20
C ARG A 95 -5.81 22.26 -10.39
N GLY A 96 -5.34 21.01 -10.45
CA GLY A 96 -4.33 20.58 -11.42
C GLY A 96 -2.96 21.21 -11.18
N TRP A 97 -2.66 21.59 -9.94
CA TRP A 97 -1.39 22.21 -9.55
C TRP A 97 -0.42 21.16 -9.04
N GLN A 98 0.88 21.37 -9.27
CA GLN A 98 1.94 20.56 -8.69
C GLN A 98 1.99 20.77 -7.18
N LEU A 99 2.14 19.69 -6.41
CA LEU A 99 2.31 19.78 -4.95
C LEU A 99 3.62 20.48 -4.58
N PRO A 100 3.64 21.29 -3.52
CA PRO A 100 4.88 21.80 -2.93
C PRO A 100 5.66 20.65 -2.27
N ASP A 101 6.93 20.88 -1.93
CA ASP A 101 7.70 19.92 -1.12
C ASP A 101 7.03 19.71 0.25
N LEU A 102 6.47 18.53 0.45
CA LEU A 102 5.60 18.20 1.57
C LEU A 102 6.33 18.18 2.92
N ARG A 103 7.66 18.07 2.92
CA ARG A 103 8.49 18.24 4.12
C ARG A 103 8.34 19.63 4.72
N ASN A 104 8.01 20.62 3.89
CA ASN A 104 7.82 22.01 4.30
C ASN A 104 6.36 22.37 4.56
N VAL A 105 5.46 21.37 4.58
CA VAL A 105 4.02 21.59 4.74
C VAL A 105 3.55 21.05 6.08
N GLU A 106 3.06 21.94 6.96
CA GLU A 106 2.73 21.60 8.35
C GLU A 106 1.75 20.41 8.46
N GLN A 107 0.74 20.38 7.59
CA GLN A 107 -0.30 19.36 7.62
C GLN A 107 0.22 17.99 7.19
N CYS A 108 1.38 17.93 6.53
CA CYS A 108 2.01 16.74 5.99
C CYS A 108 3.23 16.27 6.78
N GLN A 109 3.82 17.09 7.65
CA GLN A 109 5.04 16.76 8.39
C GLN A 109 4.95 15.43 9.14
N ARG A 110 3.79 15.14 9.74
CA ARG A 110 3.61 13.89 10.46
C ARG A 110 3.57 12.67 9.53
N ASP A 111 2.87 12.77 8.41
CA ASP A 111 2.81 11.69 7.41
C ASP A 111 4.19 11.45 6.80
N VAL A 112 4.97 12.52 6.57
CA VAL A 112 6.37 12.46 6.13
C VAL A 112 7.24 11.75 7.17
N ASN A 113 7.17 12.15 8.44
CA ASN A 113 7.94 11.53 9.52
C ASN A 113 7.59 10.04 9.68
N ASP A 114 6.30 9.71 9.60
CA ASP A 114 5.83 8.32 9.66
C ASP A 114 6.40 7.51 8.48
N ALA A 115 6.41 8.07 7.27
CA ALA A 115 7.00 7.43 6.08
C ALA A 115 8.53 7.28 6.19
N GLU A 116 9.24 8.30 6.67
CA GLU A 116 10.69 8.25 6.91
C GLU A 116 11.06 7.18 7.94
N MET A 117 10.31 7.09 9.04
CA MET A 117 10.49 6.06 10.07
C MET A 117 10.29 4.65 9.49
N MET A 118 9.27 4.45 8.65
CA MET A 118 9.02 3.17 7.98
C MET A 118 10.19 2.73 7.10
N ASN A 119 10.86 3.67 6.41
CA ASN A 119 12.01 3.34 5.57
C ASN A 119 13.28 3.05 6.38
N PHE A 120 13.50 3.79 7.47
CA PHE A 120 14.67 3.59 8.31
C PHE A 120 14.64 2.24 9.04
N ALA A 121 13.44 1.77 9.40
CA ALA A 121 13.27 0.50 10.11
C ALA A 121 13.69 -0.74 9.29
N ARG A 122 13.90 -0.61 7.96
CA ARG A 122 14.24 -1.72 7.04
C ARG A 122 13.31 -2.92 7.22
N GLU A 123 12.04 -2.62 7.42
CA GLU A 123 11.00 -3.61 7.62
C GLU A 123 10.43 -4.08 6.29
N GLY A 124 9.93 -5.31 6.31
CA GLY A 124 9.14 -5.91 5.26
C GLY A 124 7.66 -6.02 5.65
N CYS A 125 6.89 -6.59 4.73
CA CYS A 125 5.49 -6.90 4.94
C CYS A 125 5.19 -8.34 4.51
N HIS A 126 4.64 -9.11 5.44
CA HIS A 126 4.10 -10.44 5.18
C HIS A 126 2.60 -10.32 4.90
N ILE A 127 2.20 -10.73 3.71
CA ILE A 127 0.83 -10.64 3.19
C ILE A 127 0.32 -12.06 3.03
N LYS A 128 -0.66 -12.43 3.84
CA LYS A 128 -1.23 -13.78 3.84
C LYS A 128 -2.74 -13.75 3.91
N GLY A 129 -3.39 -14.53 3.07
CA GLY A 129 -4.84 -14.66 3.07
C GLY A 129 -5.38 -15.28 1.78
N TYR A 130 -6.59 -14.87 1.43
CA TYR A 130 -7.23 -15.33 0.20
C TYR A 130 -8.01 -14.21 -0.49
N LEU A 131 -8.22 -14.36 -1.79
CA LEU A 131 -8.98 -13.48 -2.66
C LEU A 131 -10.10 -14.28 -3.32
N ASN A 132 -11.33 -13.87 -3.07
CA ASN A 132 -12.52 -14.44 -3.71
C ASN A 132 -12.75 -13.71 -5.03
N VAL A 133 -12.40 -14.31 -6.17
CA VAL A 133 -12.45 -13.64 -7.48
C VAL A 133 -13.41 -14.36 -8.42
N ASN A 134 -13.89 -13.66 -9.45
CA ASN A 134 -14.61 -14.29 -10.55
C ASN A 134 -13.66 -15.22 -11.33
N LYS A 135 -14.18 -16.34 -11.84
CA LYS A 135 -13.41 -17.30 -12.66
C LYS A 135 -13.31 -16.82 -14.11
N VAL A 136 -12.78 -15.61 -14.29
CA VAL A 136 -12.54 -14.97 -15.59
C VAL A 136 -11.10 -14.45 -15.64
N ALA A 137 -10.66 -13.97 -16.80
CA ALA A 137 -9.34 -13.34 -16.91
C ALA A 137 -9.27 -12.09 -15.99
N GLY A 138 -8.16 -11.94 -15.28
CA GLY A 138 -7.94 -10.83 -14.37
C GLY A 138 -6.52 -10.80 -13.83
N ASN A 139 -6.27 -9.87 -12.91
CA ASN A 139 -5.03 -9.76 -12.18
C ASN A 139 -5.30 -9.38 -10.72
N PHE A 140 -4.37 -9.73 -9.86
CA PHE A 140 -4.20 -9.01 -8.61
C PHE A 140 -2.79 -8.43 -8.61
N HIS A 141 -2.59 -7.33 -7.90
CA HIS A 141 -1.29 -6.70 -7.82
C HIS A 141 -1.07 -6.11 -6.43
N ILE A 142 0.19 -6.16 -5.99
CA ILE A 142 0.65 -5.48 -4.79
C ILE A 142 1.45 -4.28 -5.27
N ALA A 143 1.04 -3.08 -4.89
CA ALA A 143 1.59 -1.84 -5.39
C ALA A 143 1.81 -0.83 -4.26
N PRO A 144 2.71 0.14 -4.44
CA PRO A 144 2.92 1.15 -3.42
C PRO A 144 1.78 2.16 -3.46
N GLY A 145 1.48 2.80 -2.33
CA GLY A 145 0.44 3.84 -2.29
C GLY A 145 -0.92 3.36 -1.84
N LYS A 146 -1.84 4.31 -1.82
CA LYS A 146 -3.26 4.03 -1.64
C LYS A 146 -3.92 3.91 -3.01
N SER A 147 -4.65 2.82 -3.21
CA SER A 147 -5.44 2.58 -4.41
C SER A 147 -6.65 3.50 -4.49
N VAL A 148 -6.82 4.21 -5.61
CA VAL A 148 -7.92 5.16 -5.83
C VAL A 148 -8.45 5.01 -7.26
N GLU A 149 -9.78 4.96 -7.41
CA GLU A 149 -10.40 5.15 -8.71
C GLU A 149 -10.58 6.65 -9.00
N SER A 150 -10.03 7.11 -10.12
CA SER A 150 -10.13 8.50 -10.55
C SER A 150 -10.48 8.56 -12.04
N ARG A 151 -11.67 9.11 -12.35
CA ARG A 151 -12.17 9.30 -13.72
C ARG A 151 -12.17 8.01 -14.57
N GLY A 152 -12.52 6.88 -13.96
CA GLY A 152 -12.52 5.58 -14.62
C GLY A 152 -11.14 4.94 -14.80
N ASN A 153 -10.08 5.57 -14.27
CA ASN A 153 -8.75 4.97 -14.21
C ASN A 153 -8.45 4.50 -12.78
N HIS A 154 -7.81 3.34 -12.69
CA HIS A 154 -7.20 2.87 -11.45
C HIS A 154 -5.81 3.50 -11.29
N ILE A 155 -5.61 4.25 -10.21
CA ILE A 155 -4.35 4.91 -9.91
C ILE A 155 -3.93 4.61 -8.47
N HIS A 156 -2.61 4.63 -8.27
CA HIS A 156 -2.02 4.54 -6.93
C HIS A 156 -1.58 5.93 -6.49
N ASP A 157 -2.19 6.43 -5.43
CA ASP A 157 -1.82 7.66 -4.78
C ASP A 157 -0.54 7.42 -3.95
N LEU A 158 0.59 7.75 -4.57
CA LEU A 158 1.92 7.70 -3.94
C LEU A 158 2.24 8.97 -3.17
N SER A 159 1.31 9.90 -3.08
CA SER A 159 1.65 11.24 -2.65
C SER A 159 2.06 11.23 -1.16
N ALA A 160 1.50 10.34 -0.33
CA ALA A 160 1.95 10.06 1.05
C ALA A 160 3.43 9.62 1.16
N PHE A 161 4.00 9.23 0.03
CA PHE A 161 5.36 8.74 -0.16
C PHE A 161 6.16 9.66 -1.09
N ASP A 162 5.72 10.90 -1.26
CA ASP A 162 6.46 11.91 -2.03
C ASP A 162 7.81 12.17 -1.35
N GLY A 163 8.90 12.09 -2.12
CA GLY A 163 10.28 12.09 -1.61
C GLY A 163 10.90 10.70 -1.37
N LEU A 164 10.17 9.60 -1.56
CA LEU A 164 10.79 8.26 -1.59
C LEU A 164 11.60 8.08 -2.87
N GLU A 165 12.89 7.80 -2.71
CA GLU A 165 13.80 7.58 -3.84
C GLU A 165 13.68 6.18 -4.45
N SER A 166 13.08 5.22 -3.73
CA SER A 166 12.95 3.84 -4.21
C SER A 166 11.77 3.08 -3.61
N PHE A 167 11.15 2.22 -4.43
CA PHE A 167 10.15 1.23 -4.03
C PHE A 167 10.70 -0.16 -4.33
N ASN A 168 11.27 -0.80 -3.31
CA ASN A 168 11.95 -2.08 -3.48
C ASN A 168 11.00 -3.26 -3.26
N PHE A 169 10.42 -3.77 -4.36
CA PHE A 169 9.57 -4.97 -4.36
C PHE A 169 10.36 -6.28 -4.38
N SER A 170 11.51 -6.36 -3.71
CA SER A 170 12.12 -7.65 -3.40
C SER A 170 11.16 -8.48 -2.55
N HIS A 171 10.95 -9.73 -2.94
CA HIS A 171 9.91 -10.56 -2.34
C HIS A 171 10.23 -12.06 -2.39
N THR A 172 9.53 -12.79 -1.53
CA THR A 172 9.44 -14.24 -1.52
C THR A 172 7.96 -14.62 -1.60
N ILE A 173 7.61 -15.42 -2.60
CA ILE A 173 6.32 -16.08 -2.73
C ILE A 173 6.44 -17.40 -1.96
N HIS A 174 5.83 -17.48 -0.78
CA HIS A 174 5.79 -18.73 -0.01
C HIS A 174 4.81 -19.70 -0.66
N SER A 175 3.61 -19.22 -0.97
CA SER A 175 2.66 -19.96 -1.80
C SER A 175 1.66 -19.07 -2.54
N ILE A 176 1.31 -19.51 -3.76
CA ILE A 176 0.15 -19.00 -4.50
C ILE A 176 -0.61 -20.19 -5.09
N SER A 177 -1.88 -20.33 -4.73
CA SER A 177 -2.73 -21.44 -5.22
C SER A 177 -4.13 -20.98 -5.63
N PHE A 178 -4.78 -21.81 -6.44
CA PHE A 178 -6.10 -21.54 -7.02
C PHE A 178 -7.08 -22.65 -6.67
N GLY A 179 -8.09 -22.30 -5.86
CA GLY A 179 -9.08 -23.28 -5.39
C GLY A 179 -8.59 -24.04 -4.16
N ASP A 180 -9.14 -25.24 -3.98
CA ASP A 180 -8.80 -26.13 -2.87
C ASP A 180 -7.50 -26.88 -3.16
N GLU A 181 -6.72 -27.11 -2.11
CA GLU A 181 -5.50 -27.92 -2.21
C GLU A 181 -5.85 -29.40 -2.38
N PHE A 182 -5.13 -30.10 -3.25
CA PHE A 182 -5.32 -31.53 -3.49
C PHE A 182 -3.98 -32.26 -3.59
N PRO A 183 -3.93 -33.57 -3.24
CA PRO A 183 -2.69 -34.32 -3.25
C PRO A 183 -2.00 -34.31 -4.63
N GLY A 184 -0.71 -33.99 -4.64
CA GLY A 184 0.11 -33.98 -5.85
C GLY A 184 0.05 -32.68 -6.66
N VAL A 185 -0.68 -31.66 -6.20
CA VAL A 185 -0.61 -30.32 -6.80
C VAL A 185 0.79 -29.73 -6.62
N VAL A 186 1.32 -29.12 -7.68
CA VAL A 186 2.59 -28.38 -7.65
C VAL A 186 2.30 -26.99 -8.18
N ASN A 187 2.36 -25.97 -7.31
CA ASN A 187 2.20 -24.59 -7.76
C ASN A 187 3.58 -24.03 -8.18
N PRO A 188 3.75 -23.56 -9.44
CA PRO A 188 5.07 -23.16 -9.94
C PRO A 188 5.73 -21.97 -9.23
N LEU A 189 4.96 -21.19 -8.47
CA LEU A 189 5.46 -20.01 -7.77
C LEU A 189 5.81 -20.26 -6.31
N ASP A 190 5.54 -21.45 -5.78
CA ASP A 190 5.85 -21.77 -4.39
C ASP A 190 7.38 -21.73 -4.17
N GLY A 191 7.80 -20.93 -3.18
CA GLY A 191 9.21 -20.70 -2.84
C GLY A 191 9.97 -19.75 -3.79
N VAL A 192 9.30 -19.09 -4.74
CA VAL A 192 9.98 -18.16 -5.66
C VAL A 192 10.40 -16.88 -4.93
N SER A 193 11.69 -16.56 -4.95
CA SER A 193 12.23 -15.28 -4.47
C SER A 193 12.81 -14.43 -5.59
N ARG A 194 12.64 -13.10 -5.47
CA ARG A 194 13.23 -12.10 -6.37
C ARG A 194 13.83 -10.94 -5.57
N VAL A 195 14.99 -10.49 -6.03
CA VAL A 195 15.69 -9.33 -5.47
C VAL A 195 15.74 -8.24 -6.53
N MET A 196 15.23 -7.07 -6.17
CA MET A 196 15.25 -5.88 -7.00
C MET A 196 16.55 -5.11 -6.76
N ASN A 197 17.32 -4.93 -7.83
CA ASN A 197 18.57 -4.15 -7.81
C ASN A 197 18.37 -2.70 -8.31
N ALA A 198 17.20 -2.41 -8.89
CA ALA A 198 16.82 -1.06 -9.32
C ALA A 198 16.10 -0.32 -8.18
N SER A 199 16.04 1.02 -8.26
CA SER A 199 15.27 1.83 -7.30
C SER A 199 13.77 1.64 -7.44
N ALA A 200 13.28 1.26 -8.62
CA ALA A 200 11.88 0.90 -8.84
C ALA A 200 11.77 -0.11 -9.98
N GLY A 201 10.69 -0.88 -9.99
CA GLY A 201 10.43 -1.86 -11.04
C GLY A 201 9.16 -2.67 -10.79
N VAL A 202 8.83 -3.54 -11.74
CA VAL A 202 7.66 -4.41 -11.69
C VAL A 202 8.10 -5.86 -11.91
N TYR A 203 7.63 -6.76 -11.04
CA TYR A 203 7.65 -8.19 -11.30
C TYR A 203 6.26 -8.65 -11.73
N GLN A 204 6.20 -9.30 -12.89
CA GLN A 204 4.95 -9.79 -13.44
C GLN A 204 5.01 -11.31 -13.60
N TYR A 205 4.03 -11.99 -13.03
CA TYR A 205 3.86 -13.43 -13.12
C TYR A 205 2.58 -13.73 -13.89
N ARG A 206 2.72 -14.39 -15.04
CA ARG A 206 1.57 -14.79 -15.86
C ARG A 206 1.26 -16.26 -15.59
N MET A 207 0.05 -16.52 -15.12
CA MET A 207 -0.42 -17.87 -14.77
C MET A 207 -1.63 -18.23 -15.64
N ASN A 208 -1.64 -19.45 -16.16
CA ASN A 208 -2.80 -20.04 -16.83
C ASN A 208 -3.34 -21.14 -15.91
N VAL A 209 -4.52 -20.92 -15.33
CA VAL A 209 -5.14 -21.84 -14.37
C VAL A 209 -5.99 -22.86 -15.13
N VAL A 210 -5.75 -24.14 -14.88
CA VAL A 210 -6.51 -25.26 -15.47
C VAL A 210 -7.34 -25.90 -14.36
N PRO A 211 -8.68 -26.02 -14.53
CA PRO A 211 -9.55 -26.68 -13.55
C PRO A 211 -9.32 -28.18 -13.41
#